data_AF-A0A0M3J293-F1
#
_entry.id   AF-A0A0M3J293-F1
#
_cell.length_a   1.000
_cell.length_b   1.000
_cell.length_c   1.000
_cell.angle_alpha   90.00
_cell.angle_beta   90.00
_cell.angle_gamma   90.00
#
_symmetry.space_group_name_H-M   'P 1'
#
loop_
_entity.id
_entity.type
_entity.pdbx_description
1 polymer ?
#
loop_
_entity_poly.entity_id
_entity_poly.type
_entity_poly.pdbx_seq_one_letter_code
_entity_poly.pdbx_strand_id
1 'polypeptide(L)'
;MLKTYTLTFHEKQFGGSIVPRQQAGLTTTVSRKNPFELLVALDENLQAKGNLLWDDGESIVENFKTHNYIELEFSIKSGLTTTLTIKRLSKGVIANVPKLTTIEIFGYDELIDYSSVRKNGNVMKTDFKKSVYDKSRKRLLLVADAFYDFTTDKDVTVTWKSYPITDYVPPQSRVNCAPGQDWPDGTACEQLGCLYDGRVRDNIPKCYFPKRSGYIATKTTADQVFLKPFDGVKNPFGDNISPIEFSTSTIDGTTTRIRIGTTGRFEPPLSIPRKSFSTGEKFVVETSDKTGVFSFSVKRSSTNHSIWDTSIG
;
A
#
# COMPACT_ATOMS: atom_id res chain seq x y z
N MET A 1 -36.03 26.71 -6.84
CA MET A 1 -36.66 25.36 -6.96
C MET A 1 -35.51 24.36 -7.03
N LEU A 2 -35.19 23.68 -5.92
CA LEU A 2 -34.14 22.66 -5.87
C LEU A 2 -34.49 21.59 -6.92
N LYS A 3 -33.69 21.48 -7.98
CA LYS A 3 -33.69 20.24 -8.75
C LYS A 3 -33.04 19.20 -7.87
N THR A 4 -33.88 18.45 -7.17
CA THR A 4 -33.51 17.16 -6.61
C THR A 4 -32.98 16.34 -7.77
N TYR A 5 -31.66 16.10 -7.81
CA TYR A 5 -31.14 15.03 -8.63
C TYR A 5 -31.71 13.75 -8.02
N THR A 6 -32.62 13.12 -8.73
CA THR A 6 -33.04 11.76 -8.43
C THR A 6 -31.78 10.89 -8.55
N LEU A 7 -31.16 10.58 -7.41
CA LEU A 7 -30.35 9.38 -7.30
C LEU A 7 -31.33 8.23 -7.49
N THR A 8 -31.43 7.72 -8.71
CA THR A 8 -32.17 6.50 -8.98
C THR A 8 -31.40 5.37 -8.30
N PHE A 9 -31.77 5.05 -7.06
CA PHE A 9 -31.25 3.90 -6.33
C PHE A 9 -31.87 2.63 -6.91
N HIS A 10 -31.31 2.17 -8.03
CA HIS A 10 -31.46 0.78 -8.45
C HIS A 10 -30.28 -0.02 -7.92
N GLU A 11 -30.62 -1.08 -7.20
CA GLU A 11 -29.78 -2.07 -6.55
C GLU A 11 -28.78 -2.73 -7.53
N LYS A 12 -27.70 -2.03 -7.88
CA LYS A 12 -26.52 -2.53 -8.60
C LYS A 12 -25.26 -1.80 -8.10
N GLN A 13 -24.23 -2.59 -7.82
CA GLN A 13 -22.89 -2.21 -7.32
C GLN A 13 -22.48 -0.73 -7.54
N PHE A 14 -22.17 -0.03 -6.46
CA PHE A 14 -21.69 1.37 -6.42
C PHE A 14 -20.29 1.60 -7.03
N GLY A 15 -19.70 0.61 -7.71
CA GLY A 15 -18.36 0.75 -8.29
C GLY A 15 -18.35 1.76 -9.43
N GLY A 16 -17.27 2.54 -9.55
CA GLY A 16 -17.05 3.47 -10.66
C GLY A 16 -17.51 4.90 -10.41
N SER A 17 -17.94 5.23 -9.19
CA SER A 17 -18.55 6.53 -8.87
C SER A 17 -17.71 7.38 -7.91
N ILE A 18 -17.66 8.69 -8.15
CA ILE A 18 -17.13 9.71 -7.26
C ILE A 18 -18.27 10.60 -6.80
N VAL A 19 -18.47 10.70 -5.48
CA VAL A 19 -19.50 11.52 -4.86
C VAL A 19 -18.83 12.62 -4.04
N PRO A 20 -18.88 13.88 -4.50
CA PRO A 20 -18.50 15.03 -3.68
C PRO A 20 -19.47 15.19 -2.50
N ARG A 21 -18.94 15.42 -1.30
CA ARG A 21 -19.73 15.66 -0.09
C ARG A 21 -19.07 16.72 0.79
N GLN A 22 -19.82 17.21 1.76
CA GLN A 22 -19.33 18.05 2.85
C GLN A 22 -19.80 17.42 4.17
N GLN A 23 -19.03 17.62 5.24
CA GLN A 23 -19.50 17.23 6.57
C GLN A 23 -20.82 17.94 6.90
N ALA A 24 -21.77 17.22 7.49
CA ALA A 24 -23.06 17.81 7.88
C ALA A 24 -22.88 18.87 8.97
N GLY A 25 -23.64 19.96 8.87
CA GLY A 25 -23.78 20.99 9.89
C GLY A 25 -25.23 21.13 10.35
N LEU A 26 -25.46 21.88 11.43
CA LEU A 26 -26.81 22.11 11.98
C LEU A 26 -27.77 22.79 10.99
N THR A 27 -27.24 23.52 10.00
CA THR A 27 -27.99 24.13 8.91
C THR A 27 -27.27 23.94 7.58
N THR A 28 -27.98 24.13 6.46
CA THR A 28 -27.39 24.12 5.11
C THR A 28 -26.35 25.23 4.95
N THR A 29 -26.60 26.43 5.50
CA THR A 29 -25.64 27.54 5.51
C THR A 29 -24.34 27.19 6.23
N VAL A 30 -24.40 26.47 7.35
CA VAL A 30 -23.19 25.99 8.06
C VAL A 30 -22.51 24.88 7.28
N SER A 31 -23.28 23.92 6.75
CA SER A 31 -22.74 22.80 5.96
C SER A 31 -21.97 23.28 4.73
N ARG A 32 -22.48 24.31 4.03
CA ARG A 32 -21.82 24.90 2.84
C ARG A 32 -20.47 25.53 3.13
N LYS A 33 -20.12 25.79 4.40
CA LYS A 33 -18.81 26.32 4.81
C LYS A 33 -17.79 25.23 5.14
N ASN A 34 -18.21 23.98 5.25
CA ASN A 34 -17.30 22.87 5.55
C ASN A 34 -16.46 22.52 4.32
N PRO A 35 -15.20 22.09 4.48
CA PRO A 35 -14.40 21.60 3.37
C PRO A 35 -15.10 20.49 2.59
N PHE A 36 -14.84 20.44 1.28
CA PHE A 36 -15.30 19.32 0.47
C PHE A 36 -14.47 18.08 0.76
N GLU A 37 -15.12 16.94 0.53
CA GLU A 37 -14.56 15.61 0.51
C GLU A 37 -15.00 14.88 -0.77
N LEU A 38 -14.15 14.01 -1.30
CA LEU A 38 -14.56 13.05 -2.33
C LEU A 38 -14.73 11.68 -1.70
N LEU A 39 -15.93 11.11 -1.81
CA LEU A 39 -16.18 9.69 -1.58
C LEU A 39 -16.04 8.96 -2.92
N VAL A 40 -15.03 8.11 -3.04
CA VAL A 40 -14.70 7.38 -4.25
C VAL A 40 -15.00 5.90 -4.03
N ALA A 41 -15.77 5.29 -4.93
CA ALA A 41 -15.95 3.85 -4.99
C ALA A 41 -15.38 3.35 -6.32
N LEU A 42 -14.25 2.65 -6.26
CA LEU A 42 -13.60 2.11 -7.47
C LEU A 42 -14.45 0.97 -8.07
N ASP A 43 -14.47 0.89 -9.40
CA ASP A 43 -15.01 -0.26 -10.14
C ASP A 43 -13.98 -1.40 -10.26
N GLU A 44 -14.37 -2.47 -10.96
CA GLU A 44 -13.51 -3.63 -11.26
C GLU A 44 -12.27 -3.26 -12.09
N ASN A 45 -12.30 -2.12 -12.81
CA ASN A 45 -11.17 -1.60 -13.58
C ASN A 45 -10.34 -0.59 -12.79
N LEU A 46 -10.54 -0.51 -11.47
CA LEU A 46 -9.90 0.41 -10.53
C LEU A 46 -10.10 1.88 -10.91
N GLN A 47 -11.25 2.22 -11.48
CA GLN A 47 -11.59 3.55 -11.95
C GLN A 47 -12.84 4.06 -11.25
N ALA A 48 -12.98 5.38 -11.20
CA ALA A 48 -14.25 6.02 -10.86
C ALA A 48 -14.35 7.41 -11.49
N LYS A 49 -15.57 7.86 -11.72
CA LYS A 49 -15.88 9.20 -12.25
C LYS A 49 -17.04 9.83 -11.50
N GLY A 50 -17.12 11.15 -11.55
CA GLY A 50 -18.23 11.90 -10.98
C GLY A 50 -18.11 13.37 -11.30
N ASN A 51 -19.14 14.14 -10.97
CA ASN A 51 -19.17 15.57 -11.27
C ASN A 51 -19.64 16.37 -10.04
N LEU A 52 -19.28 17.65 -10.01
CA LEU A 52 -19.81 18.62 -9.04
C LEU A 52 -20.32 19.84 -9.80
N LEU A 53 -21.56 20.24 -9.50
CA LEU A 53 -22.10 21.54 -9.85
C LEU A 53 -22.25 22.35 -8.57
N TRP A 54 -21.71 23.56 -8.54
CA TRP A 54 -21.76 24.45 -7.39
C TRP A 54 -22.15 25.87 -7.81
N ASP A 55 -23.21 26.40 -7.21
CA ASP A 55 -23.74 27.73 -7.44
C ASP A 55 -23.74 28.57 -6.15
N ASP A 56 -24.38 29.74 -6.18
CA ASP A 56 -24.57 30.57 -4.99
C ASP A 56 -25.67 30.03 -4.05
N GLY A 57 -26.55 29.15 -4.53
CA GLY A 57 -27.65 28.56 -3.79
C GLY A 57 -28.81 29.53 -3.50
N GLU A 58 -28.78 30.74 -4.06
CA GLU A 58 -29.75 31.82 -3.81
C GLU A 58 -30.43 32.30 -5.09
N SER A 59 -29.68 32.41 -6.18
CA SER A 59 -30.18 32.97 -7.44
C SER A 59 -31.16 32.00 -8.14
N ILE A 60 -32.23 32.56 -8.71
CA ILE A 60 -33.13 31.79 -9.57
C ILE A 60 -32.45 31.57 -10.93
N VAL A 61 -32.30 30.31 -11.32
CA VAL A 61 -31.69 29.93 -12.59
C VAL A 61 -32.71 30.03 -13.73
N GLU A 62 -32.68 31.12 -14.48
CA GLU A 62 -33.50 31.27 -15.70
C GLU A 62 -32.82 30.67 -16.94
N ASN A 63 -31.48 30.77 -17.03
CA ASN A 63 -30.70 30.22 -18.14
C ASN A 63 -29.30 29.79 -17.67
N PHE A 64 -28.95 28.52 -17.90
CA PHE A 64 -27.63 27.98 -17.54
C PHE A 64 -26.46 28.63 -18.30
N LYS A 65 -26.70 29.27 -19.44
CA LYS A 65 -25.63 29.99 -20.18
C LYS A 65 -25.18 31.27 -19.49
N THR A 66 -26.06 31.88 -18.68
CA THR A 66 -25.80 33.18 -18.02
C THR A 66 -25.67 33.04 -16.51
N HIS A 67 -26.16 31.94 -15.93
CA HIS A 67 -26.03 31.67 -14.51
C HIS A 67 -24.58 31.37 -14.13
N ASN A 68 -24.14 31.92 -12.99
CA ASN A 68 -22.78 31.77 -12.50
C ASN A 68 -22.67 30.52 -11.63
N TYR A 69 -22.05 29.47 -12.17
CA TYR A 69 -21.82 28.21 -11.45
C TYR A 69 -20.44 27.64 -11.77
N ILE A 70 -19.90 26.86 -10.86
CA ILE A 70 -18.71 26.05 -11.04
C ILE A 70 -19.14 24.64 -11.40
N GLU A 71 -18.47 24.06 -12.39
CA GLU A 71 -18.66 22.67 -12.79
C GLU A 71 -17.31 21.97 -12.84
N LEU A 72 -17.20 20.88 -12.09
CA LEU A 72 -16.01 20.02 -12.08
C LEU A 72 -16.36 18.62 -12.55
N GLU A 73 -15.46 18.04 -13.35
CA GLU A 73 -15.43 16.62 -13.67
C GLU A 73 -14.27 15.96 -12.93
N PHE A 74 -14.57 14.87 -12.22
CA PHE A 74 -13.59 14.04 -11.51
C PHE A 74 -13.40 12.73 -12.25
N SER A 75 -12.16 12.28 -12.36
CA SER A 75 -11.83 10.94 -12.81
C SER A 75 -10.64 10.42 -12.02
N ILE A 76 -10.73 9.21 -11.50
CA ILE A 76 -9.62 8.55 -10.81
C ILE A 76 -9.34 7.20 -11.46
N LYS A 77 -8.05 6.83 -11.50
CA LYS A 77 -7.58 5.51 -11.85
C LYS A 77 -6.52 5.08 -10.85
N SER A 78 -6.76 3.99 -10.12
CA SER A 78 -5.80 3.35 -9.22
C SER A 78 -4.86 2.42 -9.99
N GLY A 79 -3.75 2.08 -9.35
CA GLY A 79 -2.64 1.33 -9.90
C GLY A 79 -1.39 1.59 -9.05
N LEU A 80 -0.26 1.01 -9.47
CA LEU A 80 1.07 1.36 -8.91
C LEU A 80 1.36 2.86 -8.95
N THR A 81 0.67 3.60 -9.82
CA THR A 81 0.49 5.05 -9.69
C THR A 81 -1.00 5.36 -9.79
N THR A 82 -1.56 5.90 -8.71
CA THR A 82 -2.93 6.39 -8.70
C THR A 82 -2.96 7.82 -9.22
N THR A 83 -3.91 8.12 -10.09
CA THR A 83 -4.10 9.46 -10.67
C THR A 83 -5.54 9.89 -10.52
N LEU A 84 -5.77 10.99 -9.80
CA LEU A 84 -7.03 11.72 -9.73
C LEU A 84 -6.91 12.99 -10.56
N THR A 85 -7.78 13.14 -11.56
CA THR A 85 -7.91 14.33 -12.38
C THR A 85 -9.18 15.08 -11.99
N ILE A 86 -9.04 16.39 -11.82
CA ILE A 86 -10.13 17.33 -11.56
C ILE A 86 -10.10 18.34 -12.69
N LYS A 87 -11.09 18.30 -13.59
CA LYS A 87 -11.22 19.25 -14.69
C LYS A 87 -12.27 20.29 -14.37
N ARG A 88 -11.99 21.56 -14.65
CA ARG A 88 -12.95 22.64 -14.47
C ARG A 88 -13.63 22.96 -15.80
N LEU A 89 -14.90 22.60 -15.92
CA LEU A 89 -15.71 22.80 -17.12
C LEU A 89 -16.28 24.21 -17.20
N SER A 90 -16.77 24.74 -16.07
CA SER A 90 -17.30 26.12 -15.97
C SER A 90 -16.37 27.04 -15.17
N LYS A 91 -16.16 28.25 -15.69
CA LYS A 91 -15.33 29.31 -15.10
C LYS A 91 -16.11 30.26 -14.22
N GLY A 92 -17.26 29.84 -13.69
CA GLY A 92 -18.01 30.65 -12.73
C GLY A 92 -17.12 31.08 -11.57
N VAL A 93 -17.28 32.33 -11.13
CA VAL A 93 -16.51 32.93 -10.03
C VAL A 93 -17.46 33.09 -8.85
N ILE A 94 -17.32 32.18 -7.88
CA ILE A 94 -18.11 32.20 -6.64
C ILE A 94 -17.14 32.43 -5.50
N ALA A 95 -17.42 33.44 -4.67
CA ALA A 95 -16.59 33.77 -3.53
C ALA A 95 -16.74 32.73 -2.40
N ASN A 96 -15.66 32.54 -1.63
CA ASN A 96 -15.66 31.77 -0.38
C ASN A 96 -16.08 30.29 -0.52
N VAL A 97 -15.81 29.66 -1.66
CA VAL A 97 -16.03 28.22 -1.82
C VAL A 97 -14.97 27.44 -1.01
N PRO A 98 -15.36 26.55 -0.09
CA PRO A 98 -14.40 25.77 0.69
C PRO A 98 -13.53 24.87 -0.19
N LYS A 99 -12.32 24.58 0.27
CA LYS A 99 -11.38 23.72 -0.46
C LYS A 99 -11.78 22.24 -0.38
N LEU A 100 -11.34 21.46 -1.36
CA LEU A 100 -11.35 20.00 -1.27
C LEU A 100 -10.15 19.52 -0.45
N THR A 101 -10.38 18.88 0.68
CA THR A 101 -9.31 18.54 1.65
C THR A 101 -9.21 17.06 1.97
N THR A 102 -10.22 16.28 1.60
CA THR A 102 -10.29 14.84 1.92
C THR A 102 -10.66 14.04 0.69
N ILE A 103 -9.98 12.91 0.50
CA ILE A 103 -10.33 11.88 -0.48
C ILE A 103 -10.45 10.57 0.29
N GLU A 104 -11.62 9.95 0.24
CA GLU A 104 -11.88 8.64 0.82
C GLU A 104 -12.21 7.64 -0.30
N ILE A 105 -11.39 6.61 -0.45
CA ILE A 105 -11.45 5.63 -1.54
C ILE A 105 -11.79 4.26 -0.99
N PHE A 106 -12.85 3.67 -1.51
CA PHE A 106 -13.27 2.29 -1.28
C PHE A 106 -12.89 1.41 -2.47
N GLY A 107 -12.52 0.17 -2.20
CA GLY A 107 -11.99 -0.75 -3.21
C GLY A 107 -10.50 -0.54 -3.52
N TYR A 108 -9.79 0.24 -2.70
CA TYR A 108 -8.36 0.50 -2.85
C TYR A 108 -7.55 -0.67 -2.31
N ASP A 109 -7.11 -1.56 -3.21
CA ASP A 109 -6.40 -2.81 -2.87
C ASP A 109 -4.88 -2.72 -3.08
N GLU A 110 -4.31 -1.59 -2.70
CA GLU A 110 -2.90 -1.26 -2.87
C GLU A 110 -2.35 -0.58 -1.60
N LEU A 111 -1.02 -0.52 -1.47
CA LEU A 111 -0.34 0.14 -0.36
C LEU A 111 0.15 1.51 -0.80
N ILE A 112 -0.50 2.58 -0.34
CA ILE A 112 -0.07 3.94 -0.67
C ILE A 112 1.30 4.29 -0.03
N ASP A 113 2.17 4.92 -0.82
CA ASP A 113 3.28 5.72 -0.29
C ASP A 113 2.81 7.16 -0.04
N TYR A 114 2.56 7.50 1.22
CA TYR A 114 2.06 8.83 1.61
C TYR A 114 3.05 9.97 1.33
N SER A 115 4.34 9.67 1.16
CA SER A 115 5.36 10.66 0.84
C SER A 115 5.43 11.00 -0.66
N SER A 116 4.84 10.14 -1.50
CA SER A 116 4.81 10.29 -2.95
C SER A 116 3.70 11.19 -3.48
N VAL A 117 2.81 11.70 -2.62
CA VAL A 117 1.63 12.46 -3.05
C VAL A 117 2.06 13.79 -3.70
N ARG A 118 1.58 14.05 -4.91
CA ARG A 118 1.85 15.26 -5.70
C ARG A 118 0.56 15.92 -6.17
N LYS A 119 0.56 17.25 -6.27
CA LYS A 119 -0.47 18.06 -6.94
C LYS A 119 0.19 18.82 -8.08
N ASN A 120 -0.22 18.56 -9.32
CA ASN A 120 0.39 19.10 -10.54
C ASN A 120 1.92 18.91 -10.57
N GLY A 121 2.39 17.73 -10.12
CA GLY A 121 3.81 17.41 -10.02
C GLY A 121 4.54 17.94 -8.77
N ASN A 122 3.96 18.91 -8.06
CA ASN A 122 4.56 19.48 -6.85
C ASN A 122 4.28 18.63 -5.62
N VAL A 123 5.25 18.52 -4.71
CA VAL A 123 5.11 17.81 -3.43
C VAL A 123 3.94 18.39 -2.64
N MET A 124 3.02 17.52 -2.21
CA MET A 124 1.90 17.91 -1.37
C MET A 124 2.06 17.30 0.03
N LYS A 125 1.96 18.15 1.05
CA LYS A 125 1.98 17.70 2.43
C LYS A 125 0.62 17.08 2.78
N THR A 126 0.63 15.80 3.12
CA THR A 126 -0.56 15.11 3.64
C THR A 126 -0.53 15.10 5.17
N ASP A 127 -1.71 15.13 5.78
CA ASP A 127 -1.85 14.97 7.22
C ASP A 127 -1.71 13.49 7.57
N PHE A 128 -0.50 13.07 7.91
CA PHE A 128 -0.19 11.69 8.26
C PHE A 128 -0.93 11.16 9.50
N LYS A 129 -1.44 12.04 10.38
CA LYS A 129 -2.20 11.61 11.56
C LYS A 129 -3.64 11.27 11.21
N LYS A 130 -4.22 11.96 10.23
CA LYS A 130 -5.60 11.74 9.78
C LYS A 130 -5.70 10.78 8.59
N SER A 131 -4.63 10.68 7.79
CA SER A 131 -4.61 9.81 6.61
C SER A 131 -4.32 8.36 7.02
N VAL A 132 -5.21 7.44 6.64
CA VAL A 132 -5.20 6.04 7.10
C VAL A 132 -5.52 5.11 5.94
N TYR A 133 -4.79 3.99 5.86
CA TYR A 133 -5.12 2.88 4.97
C TYR A 133 -5.56 1.70 5.83
N ASP A 134 -6.75 1.18 5.54
CA ASP A 134 -7.33 0.02 6.18
C ASP A 134 -7.38 -1.15 5.19
N LYS A 135 -6.41 -2.06 5.34
CA LYS A 135 -6.27 -3.27 4.52
C LYS A 135 -7.52 -4.16 4.60
N SER A 136 -8.15 -4.28 5.76
CA SER A 136 -9.30 -5.17 5.96
C SER A 136 -10.54 -4.69 5.21
N ARG A 137 -10.70 -3.36 5.11
CA ARG A 137 -11.82 -2.71 4.42
C ARG A 137 -11.50 -2.25 3.01
N LYS A 138 -10.26 -2.46 2.53
CA LYS A 138 -9.75 -1.93 1.24
C LYS A 138 -10.08 -0.44 1.08
N ARG A 139 -9.78 0.33 2.14
CA ARG A 139 -10.19 1.73 2.27
C ARG A 139 -8.97 2.62 2.50
N LEU A 140 -8.81 3.64 1.66
CA LEU A 140 -7.82 4.69 1.83
C LEU A 140 -8.53 6.01 2.18
N LEU A 141 -8.18 6.59 3.32
CA LEU A 141 -8.50 7.96 3.67
C LEU A 141 -7.24 8.81 3.53
N LEU A 142 -7.29 9.82 2.66
CA LEU A 142 -6.20 10.76 2.44
C LEU A 142 -6.68 12.18 2.77
N VAL A 143 -5.94 12.85 3.64
CA VAL A 143 -6.24 14.21 4.10
C VAL A 143 -5.05 15.11 3.81
N ALA A 144 -5.31 16.29 3.25
CA ALA A 144 -4.28 17.28 2.92
C ALA A 144 -4.85 18.71 3.07
N ASP A 145 -3.97 19.70 3.01
CA ASP A 145 -4.36 21.11 3.17
C ASP A 145 -5.32 21.58 2.07
N ALA A 146 -5.11 21.17 0.80
CA ALA A 146 -5.98 21.50 -0.34
C ALA A 146 -5.67 20.67 -1.60
N PHE A 147 -6.42 19.57 -1.82
CA PHE A 147 -6.40 18.84 -3.10
C PHE A 147 -6.90 19.71 -4.26
N TYR A 148 -7.90 20.56 -4.00
CA TYR A 148 -8.43 21.51 -4.97
C TYR A 148 -8.86 22.81 -4.28
N ASP A 149 -8.47 23.95 -4.84
CA ASP A 149 -8.88 25.28 -4.44
C ASP A 149 -9.73 25.90 -5.56
N PHE A 150 -11.03 26.03 -5.30
CA PHE A 150 -12.02 26.51 -6.27
C PHE A 150 -11.78 27.95 -6.76
N THR A 151 -10.94 28.71 -6.06
CA THR A 151 -10.62 30.09 -6.42
C THR A 151 -9.46 30.17 -7.39
N THR A 152 -8.38 29.40 -7.13
CA THR A 152 -7.12 29.52 -7.87
C THR A 152 -6.91 28.42 -8.90
N ASP A 153 -7.47 27.24 -8.66
CA ASP A 153 -7.20 26.07 -9.48
C ASP A 153 -8.06 26.04 -10.74
N LYS A 154 -7.42 25.61 -11.83
CA LYS A 154 -8.08 25.26 -13.09
C LYS A 154 -8.27 23.75 -13.13
N ASP A 155 -7.53 23.09 -14.01
CA ASP A 155 -7.39 21.64 -14.01
C ASP A 155 -6.28 21.23 -13.05
N VAL A 156 -6.54 20.18 -12.28
CA VAL A 156 -5.60 19.64 -11.30
C VAL A 156 -5.46 18.15 -11.51
N THR A 157 -4.22 17.68 -11.43
CA THR A 157 -3.89 16.26 -11.35
C THR A 157 -3.22 16.00 -10.00
N VAL A 158 -3.83 15.12 -9.20
CA VAL A 158 -3.25 14.59 -7.96
C VAL A 158 -2.76 13.18 -8.23
N THR A 159 -1.50 12.90 -7.91
CA THR A 159 -0.90 11.57 -8.10
C THR A 159 -0.20 11.07 -6.86
N TRP A 160 -0.15 9.75 -6.70
CA TRP A 160 0.70 9.09 -5.71
C TRP A 160 1.06 7.68 -6.17
N LYS A 161 2.18 7.18 -5.65
CA LYS A 161 2.65 5.81 -5.86
C LYS A 161 1.95 4.85 -4.89
N SER A 162 1.80 3.62 -5.35
CA SER A 162 1.31 2.50 -4.56
C SER A 162 2.21 1.28 -4.76
N TYR A 163 2.25 0.40 -3.75
CA TYR A 163 2.88 -0.91 -3.82
C TYR A 163 1.83 -2.04 -3.82
N PRO A 164 2.14 -3.22 -4.36
CA PRO A 164 1.22 -4.36 -4.33
C PRO A 164 0.84 -4.75 -2.90
N ILE A 165 -0.44 -5.06 -2.67
CA ILE A 165 -0.92 -5.47 -1.34
C ILE A 165 -0.31 -6.79 -0.85
N THR A 166 0.13 -7.62 -1.78
CA THR A 166 0.88 -8.86 -1.53
C THR A 166 2.24 -8.61 -0.88
N ASP A 167 2.79 -7.41 -1.01
CA ASP A 167 4.07 -7.00 -0.43
C ASP A 167 3.94 -6.37 0.96
N TYR A 168 2.71 -6.29 1.50
CA TYR A 168 2.45 -5.69 2.80
C TYR A 168 3.17 -6.41 3.95
N VAL A 169 3.92 -5.64 4.74
CA VAL A 169 4.50 -6.06 6.01
C VAL A 169 4.01 -5.14 7.13
N PRO A 170 3.38 -5.68 8.19
CA PRO A 170 2.89 -4.87 9.29
C PRO A 170 4.08 -4.23 10.05
N PRO A 171 3.92 -3.01 10.62
CA PRO A 171 5.04 -2.24 11.17
C PRO A 171 5.97 -2.99 12.13
N GLN A 172 5.41 -3.80 13.03
CA GLN A 172 6.14 -4.60 14.03
C GLN A 172 6.94 -5.77 13.45
N SER A 173 6.71 -6.12 12.18
CA SER A 173 7.36 -7.24 11.48
C SER A 173 8.33 -6.76 10.39
N ARG A 174 8.55 -5.44 10.27
CA ARG A 174 9.40 -4.87 9.23
C ARG A 174 10.87 -5.14 9.52
N VAL A 175 11.55 -5.75 8.55
CA VAL A 175 13.01 -5.93 8.55
C VAL A 175 13.63 -4.80 7.74
N ASN A 176 14.64 -4.13 8.32
CA ASN A 176 15.32 -3.00 7.68
C ASN A 176 16.01 -3.46 6.38
N CYS A 177 15.73 -2.74 5.28
CA CYS A 177 16.25 -3.07 3.96
C CYS A 177 17.76 -2.82 3.82
N ALA A 178 18.25 -1.68 4.32
CA ALA A 178 19.69 -1.39 4.38
C ALA A 178 20.03 -0.68 5.72
N PRO A 179 20.41 -1.46 6.75
CA PRO A 179 20.83 -0.92 8.04
C PRO A 179 21.97 0.09 7.91
N GLY A 180 21.87 1.21 8.64
CA GLY A 180 22.90 2.26 8.67
C GLY A 180 22.77 3.33 7.58
N GLN A 181 21.78 3.23 6.69
CA GLN A 181 21.50 4.23 5.65
C GLN A 181 20.33 5.16 6.04
N ASP A 182 20.43 6.43 5.63
CA ASP A 182 19.36 7.43 5.77
C ASP A 182 18.40 7.43 4.57
N TRP A 183 17.13 7.73 4.84
CA TRP A 183 16.04 7.69 3.86
C TRP A 183 15.23 9.00 3.89
N PRO A 184 15.76 10.11 3.36
CA PRO A 184 15.10 11.41 3.46
C PRO A 184 13.78 11.47 2.68
N ASP A 185 13.74 10.86 1.49
CA ASP A 185 12.63 10.92 0.55
C ASP A 185 12.19 9.54 0.00
N GLY A 186 12.82 8.47 0.48
CA GLY A 186 12.54 7.10 0.04
C GLY A 186 13.11 6.71 -1.32
N THR A 187 13.69 7.64 -2.10
CA THR A 187 14.13 7.36 -3.48
C THR A 187 15.16 6.23 -3.54
N ALA A 188 16.17 6.26 -2.67
CA ALA A 188 17.17 5.20 -2.59
C ALA A 188 16.57 3.86 -2.11
N CYS A 189 15.52 3.90 -1.29
CA CYS A 189 14.83 2.69 -0.82
C CYS A 189 14.15 1.98 -1.98
N GLU A 190 13.45 2.75 -2.82
CA GLU A 190 12.78 2.23 -4.01
C GLU A 190 13.78 1.71 -5.06
N GLN A 191 14.97 2.31 -5.17
CA GLN A 191 16.02 1.82 -6.06
C GLN A 191 16.56 0.43 -5.68
N LEU A 192 16.42 0.06 -4.40
CA LEU A 192 16.67 -1.29 -3.88
C LEU A 192 15.46 -2.22 -4.05
N GLY A 193 14.32 -1.73 -4.54
CA GLY A 193 13.08 -2.49 -4.60
C GLY A 193 12.38 -2.68 -3.25
N CYS A 194 12.79 -1.91 -2.24
CA CYS A 194 12.21 -1.94 -0.92
C CYS A 194 11.03 -0.98 -0.80
N LEU A 195 10.22 -1.18 0.25
CA LEU A 195 9.05 -0.35 0.53
C LEU A 195 9.43 0.80 1.46
N TYR A 196 8.92 1.99 1.16
CA TYR A 196 9.13 3.18 1.98
C TYR A 196 7.83 3.61 2.69
N ASP A 197 7.95 3.90 3.98
CA ASP A 197 6.86 4.48 4.79
C ASP A 197 7.41 5.64 5.62
N GLY A 198 7.29 6.86 5.08
CA GLY A 198 7.77 8.08 5.75
C GLY A 198 6.97 8.49 6.99
N ARG A 199 5.87 7.78 7.34
CA ARG A 199 5.01 8.15 8.47
C ARG A 199 5.46 7.54 9.79
N VAL A 200 6.20 6.43 9.75
CA VAL A 200 6.56 5.73 10.98
C VAL A 200 7.49 6.59 11.83
N ARG A 201 7.21 6.54 13.12
CA ARG A 201 8.04 7.12 14.19
C ARG A 201 8.64 5.95 14.97
N ASP A 202 9.55 6.26 15.88
CA ASP A 202 10.26 5.29 16.71
C ASP A 202 11.22 4.40 15.91
N ASN A 203 11.73 3.32 16.51
CA ASN A 203 12.73 2.42 15.94
C ASN A 203 12.15 1.48 14.85
N ILE A 204 11.06 1.86 14.18
CA ILE A 204 10.46 1.11 13.07
C ILE A 204 11.17 1.52 11.78
N PRO A 205 11.68 0.57 10.96
CA PRO A 205 12.35 0.90 9.71
C PRO A 205 11.42 1.65 8.74
N LYS A 206 11.85 2.83 8.29
CA LYS A 206 11.19 3.59 7.22
C LYS A 206 11.35 2.91 5.86
N CYS A 207 12.51 2.29 5.63
CA CYS A 207 12.79 1.47 4.46
C CYS A 207 12.91 0.01 4.88
N TYR A 208 12.08 -0.86 4.30
CA TYR A 208 11.98 -2.25 4.72
C TYR A 208 11.73 -3.19 3.54
N PHE A 209 12.10 -4.45 3.73
CA PHE A 209 11.89 -5.47 2.71
C PHE A 209 10.38 -5.73 2.47
N PRO A 210 9.92 -5.81 1.21
CA PRO A 210 8.56 -6.25 0.90
C PRO A 210 8.36 -7.69 1.33
N LYS A 211 7.09 -8.12 1.50
CA LYS A 211 6.80 -9.51 1.87
C LYS A 211 7.37 -10.53 0.88
N ARG A 212 7.37 -10.21 -0.41
CA ARG A 212 8.03 -10.99 -1.47
C ARG A 212 9.45 -10.48 -1.66
N SER A 213 10.33 -10.85 -0.74
CA SER A 213 11.78 -10.67 -0.84
C SER A 213 12.47 -11.97 -0.47
N GLY A 214 13.68 -12.19 -0.98
CA GLY A 214 14.45 -13.40 -0.70
C GLY A 214 14.59 -14.28 -1.93
N TYR A 215 14.18 -15.54 -1.82
CA TYR A 215 14.42 -16.56 -2.85
C TYR A 215 13.14 -17.29 -3.25
N ILE A 216 13.08 -17.84 -4.46
CA ILE A 216 12.01 -18.70 -4.98
C ILE A 216 12.54 -20.11 -5.26
N ALA A 217 11.72 -21.12 -5.01
CA ALA A 217 12.03 -22.50 -5.36
C ALA A 217 11.93 -22.71 -6.87
N THR A 218 12.95 -23.34 -7.45
CA THR A 218 13.04 -23.61 -8.90
C THR A 218 13.04 -25.08 -9.23
N LYS A 219 13.59 -25.90 -8.33
CA LYS A 219 13.58 -27.36 -8.42
C LYS A 219 13.61 -27.95 -7.02
N THR A 220 12.81 -28.99 -6.80
CA THR A 220 12.82 -29.77 -5.56
C THR A 220 13.22 -31.20 -5.91
N THR A 221 14.17 -31.76 -5.16
CA THR A 221 14.55 -33.17 -5.19
C THR A 221 14.17 -33.83 -3.87
N ALA A 222 14.47 -35.12 -3.70
CA ALA A 222 14.23 -35.81 -2.43
C ALA A 222 14.99 -35.15 -1.25
N ASP A 223 16.17 -34.59 -1.50
CA ASP A 223 17.08 -34.13 -0.46
C ASP A 223 17.26 -32.60 -0.40
N GLN A 224 16.91 -31.88 -1.48
CA GLN A 224 17.26 -30.47 -1.63
C GLN A 224 16.18 -29.65 -2.35
N VAL A 225 16.14 -28.36 -2.04
CA VAL A 225 15.39 -27.35 -2.79
C VAL A 225 16.40 -26.36 -3.39
N PHE A 226 16.38 -26.22 -4.71
CA PHE A 226 17.19 -25.25 -5.42
C PHE A 226 16.45 -23.93 -5.51
N LEU A 227 17.13 -22.87 -5.09
CA LEU A 227 16.58 -21.55 -4.89
C LEU A 227 17.28 -20.53 -5.79
N LYS A 228 16.51 -19.60 -6.35
CA LYS A 228 17.03 -18.41 -7.05
C LYS A 228 16.48 -17.14 -6.40
N PRO A 229 17.20 -16.01 -6.46
CA PRO A 229 16.71 -14.75 -5.91
C PRO A 229 15.36 -14.37 -6.52
N PHE A 230 14.47 -13.81 -5.71
CA PHE A 230 13.25 -13.18 -6.20
C PHE A 230 13.60 -11.87 -6.91
N ASP A 231 13.07 -11.69 -8.12
CA ASP A 231 13.33 -10.49 -8.91
C ASP A 231 12.63 -9.26 -8.30
N GLY A 232 13.23 -8.09 -8.46
CA GLY A 232 12.63 -6.82 -8.06
C GLY A 232 13.05 -6.30 -6.70
N VAL A 233 13.82 -7.07 -5.91
CA VAL A 233 14.47 -6.59 -4.68
C VAL A 233 15.98 -6.82 -4.79
N LYS A 234 16.77 -5.75 -4.63
CA LYS A 234 18.23 -5.81 -4.70
C LYS A 234 18.81 -6.07 -3.32
N ASN A 235 19.93 -6.81 -3.31
CA ASN A 235 20.77 -6.92 -2.12
C ASN A 235 21.63 -5.65 -2.00
N PRO A 236 21.54 -4.90 -0.88
CA PRO A 236 22.33 -3.69 -0.69
C PRO A 236 23.83 -3.96 -0.49
N PHE A 237 24.22 -5.22 -0.26
CA PHE A 237 25.60 -5.63 0.06
C PHE A 237 26.33 -6.30 -1.12
N GLY A 238 25.79 -6.19 -2.34
CA GLY A 238 26.40 -6.73 -3.56
C GLY A 238 25.52 -7.78 -4.25
N ASP A 239 26.14 -8.60 -5.09
CA ASP A 239 25.41 -9.56 -5.91
C ASP A 239 24.81 -10.71 -5.09
N ASN A 240 23.62 -11.15 -5.49
CA ASN A 240 22.99 -12.33 -4.92
C ASN A 240 23.69 -13.59 -5.41
N ILE A 241 23.87 -14.56 -4.51
CA ILE A 241 24.32 -15.91 -4.89
C ILE A 241 23.15 -16.64 -5.53
N SER A 242 23.35 -17.19 -6.72
CA SER A 242 22.32 -17.91 -7.47
C SER A 242 22.96 -19.01 -8.33
N PRO A 243 22.49 -20.27 -8.26
CA PRO A 243 21.50 -20.77 -7.30
C PRO A 243 22.09 -20.96 -5.90
N ILE A 244 21.23 -21.11 -4.90
CA ILE A 244 21.59 -21.71 -3.60
C ILE A 244 20.74 -22.95 -3.36
N GLU A 245 21.22 -23.87 -2.53
CA GLU A 245 20.51 -25.06 -2.10
C GLU A 245 20.04 -24.92 -0.65
N PHE A 246 18.79 -25.26 -0.40
CA PHE A 246 18.25 -25.55 0.93
C PHE A 246 18.20 -27.05 1.13
N SER A 247 18.68 -27.54 2.27
CA SER A 247 18.64 -28.95 2.63
C SER A 247 18.49 -29.15 4.13
N THR A 248 17.91 -30.28 4.51
CA THR A 248 17.68 -30.66 5.90
C THR A 248 18.23 -32.04 6.16
N SER A 249 18.86 -32.23 7.31
CA SER A 249 19.32 -33.54 7.79
C SER A 249 19.10 -33.65 9.29
N THR A 250 19.19 -34.86 9.83
CA THR A 250 19.12 -35.07 11.28
C THR A 250 20.47 -35.57 11.78
N ILE A 251 20.95 -35.03 12.89
CA ILE A 251 22.13 -35.51 13.61
C ILE A 251 21.61 -36.34 14.78
N ASP A 252 22.00 -37.61 14.82
CA ASP A 252 21.69 -38.59 15.87
C ASP A 252 20.22 -38.60 16.30
N GLY A 253 19.31 -38.46 15.33
CA GLY A 253 17.86 -38.58 15.51
C GLY A 253 17.14 -37.45 16.26
N THR A 254 17.87 -36.50 16.86
CA THR A 254 17.30 -35.50 17.78
C THR A 254 17.53 -34.05 17.36
N THR A 255 18.54 -33.81 16.52
CA THR A 255 18.97 -32.46 16.16
C THR A 255 18.75 -32.24 14.68
N THR A 256 17.83 -31.33 14.35
CA THR A 256 17.57 -30.94 12.96
C THR A 256 18.64 -29.96 12.50
N ARG A 257 19.37 -30.34 11.44
CA ARG A 257 20.35 -29.50 10.77
C ARG A 257 19.74 -28.94 9.50
N ILE A 258 19.69 -27.62 9.42
CA ILE A 258 19.30 -26.89 8.21
C ILE A 258 20.56 -26.32 7.58
N ARG A 259 20.70 -26.46 6.26
CA ARG A 259 21.78 -25.88 5.48
C ARG A 259 21.21 -25.09 4.33
N ILE A 260 21.67 -23.84 4.20
CA ILE A 260 21.36 -22.91 3.12
C ILE A 260 22.68 -22.40 2.56
N GLY A 261 22.94 -22.59 1.27
CA GLY A 261 24.18 -22.09 0.67
C GLY A 261 24.49 -22.75 -0.66
N THR A 262 25.75 -22.73 -1.06
CA THR A 262 26.24 -23.41 -2.26
C THR A 262 27.60 -24.04 -1.97
N THR A 263 28.06 -24.95 -2.83
CA THR A 263 29.37 -25.60 -2.70
C THR A 263 30.53 -24.62 -2.80
N GLY A 264 31.64 -24.89 -2.12
CA GLY A 264 32.88 -24.08 -2.21
C GLY A 264 32.87 -22.80 -1.35
N ARG A 265 31.83 -22.56 -0.56
CA ARG A 265 31.79 -21.48 0.44
C ARG A 265 32.50 -21.93 1.72
N PHE A 266 33.12 -20.97 2.41
CA PHE A 266 33.75 -21.24 3.70
C PHE A 266 32.75 -21.77 4.73
N GLU A 267 33.09 -22.90 5.34
CA GLU A 267 32.39 -23.45 6.50
C GLU A 267 33.33 -23.41 7.69
N PRO A 268 32.96 -22.72 8.79
CA PRO A 268 33.79 -22.70 9.98
C PRO A 268 34.04 -24.13 10.49
N PRO A 269 35.29 -24.51 10.81
CA PRO A 269 35.61 -25.82 11.34
C PRO A 269 35.13 -25.91 12.80
N LEU A 270 33.83 -26.16 12.97
CA LEU A 270 33.20 -26.28 14.27
C LEU A 270 33.22 -27.74 14.73
N SER A 271 33.88 -27.99 15.86
CA SER A 271 33.77 -29.25 16.59
C SER A 271 32.50 -29.27 17.42
N ILE A 272 31.34 -29.34 16.76
CA ILE A 272 30.04 -29.43 17.45
C ILE A 272 29.95 -30.82 18.10
N PRO A 273 29.72 -30.92 19.42
CA PRO A 273 29.49 -32.21 20.08
C PRO A 273 28.35 -32.94 19.38
N ARG A 274 28.65 -34.12 18.82
CA ARG A 274 27.65 -34.92 18.08
C ARG A 274 26.79 -35.78 18.99
N LYS A 275 27.30 -36.12 20.19
CA LYS A 275 26.55 -36.90 21.19
C LYS A 275 25.21 -36.22 21.47
N SER A 276 24.12 -36.91 21.14
CA SER A 276 22.78 -36.48 21.47
C SER A 276 22.14 -37.35 22.55
N PHE A 277 21.08 -36.82 23.17
CA PHE A 277 20.20 -37.57 24.04
C PHE A 277 18.80 -37.55 23.44
N SER A 278 18.20 -38.72 23.27
CA SER A 278 16.82 -38.83 22.81
C SER A 278 15.87 -38.27 23.86
N THR A 279 15.13 -37.23 23.50
CA THR A 279 14.09 -36.62 24.33
C THR A 279 12.69 -37.15 23.97
N GLY A 280 12.57 -37.99 22.94
CA GLY A 280 11.29 -38.39 22.34
C GLY A 280 10.65 -37.32 21.44
N GLU A 281 11.16 -36.09 21.46
CA GLU A 281 10.76 -35.01 20.54
C GLU A 281 11.48 -35.15 19.19
N LYS A 282 10.75 -34.85 18.11
CA LYS A 282 11.27 -34.76 16.75
C LYS A 282 10.81 -33.46 16.13
N PHE A 283 11.64 -32.86 15.29
CA PHE A 283 11.24 -31.70 14.52
C PHE A 283 10.95 -32.06 13.08
N VAL A 284 9.89 -31.48 12.54
CA VAL A 284 9.56 -31.53 11.12
C VAL A 284 9.88 -30.17 10.52
N VAL A 285 10.53 -30.20 9.36
CA VAL A 285 10.77 -29.00 8.57
C VAL A 285 9.76 -28.98 7.43
N GLU A 286 8.97 -27.92 7.37
CA GLU A 286 8.00 -27.71 6.29
C GLU A 286 8.43 -26.49 5.47
N THR A 287 8.49 -26.66 4.16
CA THR A 287 8.74 -25.56 3.23
C THR A 287 7.42 -25.00 2.70
N SER A 288 7.41 -23.72 2.33
CA SER A 288 6.24 -23.06 1.77
C SER A 288 6.61 -21.96 0.79
N ASP A 289 5.75 -21.75 -0.19
CA ASP A 289 5.77 -20.69 -1.19
C ASP A 289 4.49 -19.83 -1.14
N LYS A 290 3.68 -19.97 -0.09
CA LYS A 290 2.35 -19.31 0.02
C LYS A 290 2.39 -17.79 -0.11
N THR A 291 3.51 -17.17 0.25
CA THR A 291 3.72 -15.72 0.14
C THR A 291 4.24 -15.30 -1.23
N GLY A 292 4.57 -16.24 -2.12
CA GLY A 292 5.24 -16.02 -3.40
C GLY A 292 6.77 -16.18 -3.35
N VAL A 293 7.34 -16.38 -2.16
CA VAL A 293 8.77 -16.65 -1.95
C VAL A 293 8.95 -17.86 -1.04
N PHE A 294 10.08 -18.54 -1.18
CA PHE A 294 10.48 -19.67 -0.35
C PHE A 294 10.62 -19.26 1.11
N SER A 295 9.98 -20.03 1.97
CA SER A 295 10.12 -19.98 3.41
C SER A 295 10.15 -21.39 3.98
N PHE A 296 10.64 -21.54 5.21
CA PHE A 296 10.51 -22.78 5.94
C PHE A 296 10.10 -22.51 7.39
N SER A 297 9.45 -23.52 7.97
CA SER A 297 9.16 -23.56 9.40
C SER A 297 9.70 -24.85 10.01
N VAL A 298 10.08 -24.77 11.28
CA VAL A 298 10.48 -25.93 12.09
C VAL A 298 9.42 -26.12 13.16
N LYS A 299 8.79 -27.30 13.16
CA LYS A 299 7.68 -27.62 14.05
C LYS A 299 8.01 -28.79 14.94
N ARG A 300 7.51 -28.76 16.18
CA ARG A 300 7.51 -29.94 17.06
C ARG A 300 6.50 -30.96 16.54
N SER A 301 6.94 -32.19 16.29
CA SER A 301 6.06 -33.26 15.79
C SER A 301 4.93 -33.60 16.77
N SER A 302 5.20 -33.50 18.07
CA SER A 302 4.28 -33.86 19.15
C SER A 302 3.06 -32.93 19.26
N THR A 303 3.26 -31.64 18.98
CA THR A 303 2.26 -30.57 19.23
C THR A 303 1.87 -29.81 17.97
N ASN A 304 2.56 -30.05 16.86
CA ASN A 304 2.45 -29.27 15.62
C ASN A 304 2.74 -27.76 15.80
N HIS A 305 3.40 -27.38 16.90
CA HIS A 305 3.73 -25.99 17.20
C HIS A 305 5.01 -25.56 16.46
N SER A 306 4.96 -24.41 15.78
CA SER A 306 6.12 -23.81 15.13
C SER A 306 7.05 -23.17 16.15
N ILE A 307 8.31 -23.57 16.14
CA ILE A 307 9.37 -22.98 16.98
C ILE A 307 10.28 -22.03 16.19
N TRP A 308 10.20 -22.09 14.86
CA TRP A 308 10.94 -21.24 13.94
C TRP A 308 10.13 -21.08 12.67
N ASP A 309 9.93 -19.85 12.21
CA ASP A 309 9.15 -19.55 11.01
C ASP A 309 9.80 -18.38 10.27
N THR A 310 10.37 -18.65 9.09
CA THR A 310 11.00 -17.63 8.26
C THR A 310 10.04 -16.96 7.29
N SER A 311 8.73 -17.28 7.35
CA SER A 311 7.76 -16.68 6.44
C SER A 311 7.52 -15.20 6.72
N ILE A 312 8.00 -14.66 7.85
CA ILE A 312 7.88 -13.24 8.20
C ILE A 312 8.62 -12.32 7.21
N GLY A 313 9.80 -12.74 6.76
CA GLY A 313 10.72 -12.03 5.87
C GLY A 313 12.11 -12.65 5.92
#